data_AF-A0A2A2K350-F1
#
_entry.id   AF-A0A2A2K350-F1
#
_cell.length_a   1.000
_cell.length_b   1.000
_cell.length_c   1.000
_cell.angle_alpha   90.00
_cell.angle_beta   90.00
_cell.angle_gamma   90.00
#
_symmetry.space_group_name_H-M   'P 1'
#
loop_
_entity.id
_entity.type
_entity.pdbx_description
1 polymer ?
#
loop_
_entity_poly.entity_id
_entity_poly.type
_entity_poly.pdbx_seq_one_letter_code
_entity_poly.pdbx_strand_id
1 'polypeptide(L)'
;MAQAAREGADLATMRGIAEEAGELSAMRALTRLGLSNEAARGDLAELRELLGAWRDAKRSAWKAAAGCEAGVRRVAGVRFAGYAAVFDRVDRAGDVVRAGAFAGAGPVPLLWQHRGRAVGRIDVLAEDARGLLVAGVIDDAEVARMVSCRALDGLSVGYRPMVVRQGARRELLRVALAEVSVVAVPMQPLARITQIG
;
A
#
# COMPACT_ATOMS: atom_id res chain seq x y z
N MET A 1 -41.91 -59.99 -19.70
CA MET A 1 -40.94 -60.97 -19.16
C MET A 1 -39.69 -60.86 -20.02
N ALA A 2 -38.49 -60.49 -19.60
CA ALA A 2 -37.92 -59.82 -18.44
C ALA A 2 -36.45 -59.65 -18.86
N GLN A 3 -35.85 -58.47 -18.78
CA GLN A 3 -34.39 -58.38 -18.68
C GLN A 3 -34.06 -57.15 -17.82
N ALA A 4 -34.20 -57.33 -16.52
CA ALA A 4 -33.57 -56.50 -15.52
C ALA A 4 -32.18 -57.07 -15.23
N ALA A 5 -31.15 -56.23 -15.32
CA ALA A 5 -29.86 -56.23 -14.59
C ALA A 5 -28.81 -55.56 -15.50
N ARG A 6 -28.41 -54.31 -15.23
CA ARG A 6 -27.34 -53.96 -14.28
C ARG A 6 -25.98 -54.53 -14.71
N GLU A 7 -25.28 -53.79 -15.55
CA GLU A 7 -23.83 -53.62 -15.41
C GLU A 7 -23.61 -52.14 -15.17
N GLY A 8 -23.45 -51.77 -13.90
CA GLY A 8 -23.01 -50.44 -13.52
C GLY A 8 -21.61 -50.25 -14.08
N ALA A 9 -21.37 -49.14 -14.79
CA ALA A 9 -20.05 -48.78 -15.27
C ALA A 9 -19.04 -48.92 -14.11
N ASP A 10 -17.95 -49.66 -14.35
CA ASP A 10 -16.90 -49.91 -13.37
C ASP A 10 -16.45 -48.59 -12.73
N LEU A 11 -16.35 -48.57 -11.40
CA LEU A 11 -16.09 -47.36 -10.62
C LEU A 11 -14.77 -46.70 -11.02
N ALA A 12 -13.79 -47.47 -11.50
CA ALA A 12 -12.56 -46.92 -12.05
C ALA A 12 -12.79 -46.14 -13.35
N THR A 13 -13.69 -46.63 -14.20
CA THR A 13 -14.10 -45.96 -15.46
C THR A 13 -14.90 -44.69 -15.17
N MET A 14 -15.86 -44.74 -14.24
CA MET A 14 -16.61 -43.54 -13.84
C MET A 14 -15.73 -42.49 -13.17
N ARG A 15 -14.74 -42.92 -12.37
CA ARG A 15 -13.77 -42.02 -11.75
C ARG A 15 -12.85 -41.37 -12.77
N GLY A 16 -12.38 -42.13 -13.76
CA GLY A 16 -11.58 -41.58 -14.87
C GLY A 16 -12.34 -40.50 -15.66
N ILE A 17 -13.61 -40.77 -16.01
CA ILE A 17 -14.46 -39.79 -16.71
C ILE A 17 -14.73 -38.55 -15.87
N ALA A 18 -14.95 -38.70 -14.56
CA ALA A 18 -15.18 -37.57 -13.66
C ALA A 18 -13.91 -36.72 -13.47
N GLU A 19 -12.74 -37.36 -13.39
CA GLU A 19 -11.44 -36.68 -13.32
C GLU A 19 -11.14 -35.93 -14.63
N GLU A 20 -11.33 -36.55 -15.81
CA GLU A 20 -11.19 -35.89 -17.11
C GLU A 20 -12.17 -34.72 -17.29
N ALA A 21 -13.45 -34.90 -16.90
CA ALA A 21 -14.44 -33.83 -16.96
C ALA A 21 -14.11 -32.68 -15.98
N GLY A 22 -13.51 -33.00 -14.83
CA GLY A 22 -12.99 -32.05 -13.86
C GLY A 22 -11.82 -31.24 -14.42
N GLU A 23 -10.85 -31.90 -15.05
CA GLU A 23 -9.70 -31.25 -15.71
C GLU A 23 -10.14 -30.35 -16.87
N LEU A 24 -11.03 -30.84 -17.74
CA LEU A 24 -11.60 -30.05 -18.83
C LEU A 24 -12.39 -28.84 -18.33
N SER A 25 -13.11 -28.97 -17.21
CA SER A 25 -13.84 -27.85 -16.60
C SER A 25 -12.90 -26.83 -15.96
N ALA A 26 -11.85 -27.29 -15.29
CA ALA A 26 -10.80 -26.43 -14.72
C ALA A 26 -10.05 -25.67 -15.82
N MET A 27 -9.69 -26.33 -16.92
CA MET A 27 -9.02 -25.72 -18.07
C MET A 27 -9.90 -24.64 -18.73
N ARG A 28 -11.20 -24.90 -18.87
CA ARG A 28 -12.17 -23.93 -19.40
C ARG A 28 -12.37 -22.74 -18.46
N ALA A 29 -12.35 -22.96 -17.14
CA ALA A 29 -12.41 -21.88 -16.15
C ALA A 29 -11.16 -20.99 -16.21
N LEU A 30 -9.97 -21.59 -16.28
CA LEU A 30 -8.70 -20.86 -16.44
C LEU A 30 -8.67 -20.05 -17.74
N THR A 31 -9.19 -20.62 -18.83
CA THR A 31 -9.28 -19.94 -20.13
C THR A 31 -10.25 -18.74 -20.07
N ARG A 32 -11.40 -18.87 -19.41
CA ARG A 32 -12.35 -17.75 -19.22
C ARG A 32 -11.77 -16.62 -18.37
N LEU A 33 -10.90 -16.94 -17.43
CA LEU A 33 -10.21 -15.98 -16.58
C LEU A 33 -8.96 -15.39 -17.24
N GLY A 34 -8.61 -15.80 -18.46
CA GLY A 34 -7.41 -15.34 -19.18
C GLY A 34 -6.10 -15.87 -18.60
N LEU A 35 -6.15 -16.91 -17.75
CA LEU A 35 -5.02 -17.49 -17.01
C LEU A 35 -4.44 -18.75 -17.65
N SER A 36 -4.79 -19.03 -18.91
CA SER A 36 -4.38 -20.26 -19.62
C SER A 36 -2.99 -20.21 -20.26
N ASN A 37 -2.33 -19.05 -20.29
CA ASN A 37 -1.00 -18.89 -20.91
C ASN A 37 0.13 -19.00 -19.87
N GLU A 38 1.30 -19.47 -20.30
CA GLU A 38 2.51 -19.62 -19.48
C GLU A 38 2.94 -18.27 -18.85
N ALA A 39 2.72 -17.16 -19.56
CA ALA A 39 2.96 -15.80 -19.07
C ALA A 39 2.10 -15.45 -17.84
N ALA A 40 0.83 -15.89 -17.80
CA ALA A 40 -0.06 -15.63 -16.66
C ALA A 40 0.37 -16.41 -15.40
N ARG A 41 1.01 -17.57 -15.56
CA ARG A 41 1.65 -18.29 -14.44
C ARG A 41 2.87 -17.52 -13.93
N GLY A 42 3.64 -16.91 -14.83
CA GLY A 42 4.74 -16.00 -14.50
C GLY A 42 4.26 -14.79 -13.70
N ASP A 43 3.22 -14.12 -14.17
CA ASP A 43 2.64 -12.93 -13.50
C ASP A 43 2.10 -13.26 -12.10
N LEU A 44 1.48 -14.44 -11.92
CA LEU A 44 1.01 -14.91 -10.61
C LEU A 44 2.16 -15.29 -9.67
N ALA A 45 3.25 -15.86 -10.21
CA ALA A 45 4.45 -16.16 -9.44
C ALA A 45 5.14 -14.87 -8.98
N GLU A 46 5.30 -13.90 -9.88
CA GLU A 46 5.83 -12.56 -9.59
C GLU A 46 4.96 -11.83 -8.58
N LEU A 47 3.64 -11.84 -8.74
CA LEU A 47 2.71 -11.25 -7.77
C LEU A 47 2.84 -11.90 -6.39
N ARG A 48 2.97 -13.23 -6.33
CA ARG A 48 3.16 -13.95 -5.05
C ARG A 48 4.50 -13.62 -4.40
N GLU A 49 5.55 -13.45 -5.20
CA GLU A 49 6.86 -13.02 -4.72
C GLU A 49 6.81 -11.59 -4.19
N LEU A 50 6.19 -10.65 -4.92
CA LEU A 50 5.98 -9.28 -4.48
C LEU A 50 5.13 -9.20 -3.21
N LEU A 51 4.07 -10.02 -3.12
CA LEU A 51 3.25 -10.13 -1.91
C LEU A 51 4.03 -10.75 -0.74
N GLY A 52 4.92 -11.71 -1.02
CA GLY A 52 5.83 -12.29 -0.05
C GLY A 52 6.81 -11.25 0.50
N ALA A 53 7.53 -10.58 -0.39
CA ALA A 53 8.43 -9.48 -0.06
C ALA A 53 7.73 -8.36 0.70
N TRP A 54 6.49 -8.02 0.32
CA TRP A 54 5.67 -7.04 1.03
C TRP A 54 5.27 -7.53 2.43
N ARG A 55 4.86 -8.80 2.59
CA ARG A 55 4.55 -9.40 3.90
C ARG A 55 5.77 -9.44 4.81
N ASP A 56 6.96 -9.70 4.26
CA ASP A 56 8.20 -9.76 5.02
C ASP A 56 8.71 -8.37 5.39
N ALA A 57 8.65 -7.40 4.48
CA ALA A 57 8.90 -6.00 4.79
C ALA A 57 7.95 -5.50 5.89
N LYS A 58 6.66 -5.86 5.79
CA LYS A 58 5.66 -5.58 6.82
C LYS A 58 6.08 -6.25 8.14
N ARG A 59 6.32 -7.56 8.18
CA ARG A 59 6.75 -8.27 9.39
C ARG A 59 7.99 -7.67 10.04
N SER A 60 8.98 -7.29 9.25
CA SER A 60 10.21 -6.66 9.75
C SER A 60 9.91 -5.30 10.35
N ALA A 61 9.05 -4.48 9.74
CA ALA A 61 8.57 -3.24 10.34
C ALA A 61 7.78 -3.49 11.64
N TRP A 62 6.94 -4.52 11.69
CA TRP A 62 6.22 -4.91 12.92
C TRP A 62 7.16 -5.42 14.02
N LYS A 63 8.20 -6.17 13.68
CA LYS A 63 9.24 -6.60 14.63
C LYS A 63 10.07 -5.43 15.15
N ALA A 64 10.40 -4.47 14.29
CA ALA A 64 11.05 -3.24 14.71
C ALA A 64 10.16 -2.44 15.67
N ALA A 65 8.86 -2.31 15.38
CA ALA A 65 7.87 -1.69 16.28
C ALA A 65 7.74 -2.41 17.64
N ALA A 66 7.81 -3.74 17.64
CA ALA A 66 7.81 -4.57 18.85
C ALA A 66 9.11 -4.43 19.66
N GLY A 67 10.24 -4.18 19.00
CA GLY A 67 11.52 -3.89 19.66
C GLY A 67 11.59 -2.52 20.34
N CYS A 68 10.61 -1.63 20.09
CA CYS A 68 10.54 -0.29 20.68
C CYS A 68 10.02 -0.27 22.14
N GLU A 69 10.22 -1.35 22.90
CA GLU A 69 9.71 -1.51 24.27
C GLU A 69 10.71 -1.18 25.39
N ALA A 70 11.93 -0.73 25.10
CA ALA A 70 12.90 -0.41 26.16
C ALA A 70 13.36 1.06 26.11
N GLY A 71 12.80 1.90 26.99
CA GLY A 71 13.48 3.13 27.44
C GLY A 71 12.88 4.48 27.07
N VAL A 72 11.70 4.54 26.44
CA VAL A 72 11.07 5.82 26.11
C VAL A 72 10.26 6.33 27.32
N ARG A 73 10.79 7.32 28.07
CA ARG A 73 10.00 8.12 29.04
C ARG A 73 8.76 8.67 28.33
N ARG A 74 7.64 8.90 29.03
CA ARG A 74 6.46 9.61 28.46
C ARG A 74 6.95 10.81 27.66
N VAL A 75 6.91 10.71 26.34
CA VAL A 75 7.32 11.79 25.45
C VAL A 75 6.10 12.70 25.41
N ALA A 76 6.21 13.89 26.00
CA ALA A 76 5.39 15.01 25.53
C ALA A 76 5.55 15.05 24.00
N GLY A 77 4.47 15.28 23.24
CA GLY A 77 4.41 15.00 21.79
C GLY A 77 5.70 15.21 21.00
N VAL A 78 6.01 14.30 20.07
CA VAL A 78 7.26 14.26 19.31
C VAL A 78 7.21 15.27 18.17
N ARG A 79 8.22 16.12 18.03
CA ARG A 79 8.36 16.99 16.86
C ARG A 79 8.91 16.19 15.69
N PHE A 80 8.40 16.45 14.50
CA PHE A 80 8.90 15.81 13.28
C PHE A 80 8.96 16.80 12.12
N ALA A 81 9.81 16.49 11.16
CA ALA A 81 9.80 17.12 9.84
C ALA A 81 10.17 16.10 8.76
N GLY A 82 9.64 16.28 7.55
CA GLY A 82 9.87 15.39 6.43
C GLY A 82 9.12 15.80 5.17
N TYR A 83 9.16 14.95 4.16
CA TYR A 83 8.46 15.18 2.90
C TYR A 83 7.30 14.19 2.79
N ALA A 84 6.07 14.68 2.60
CA ALA A 84 4.88 13.84 2.42
C ALA A 84 4.63 13.47 0.94
N ALA A 85 5.23 14.23 0.03
CA ALA A 85 5.31 13.92 -1.39
C ALA A 85 6.64 14.46 -1.94
N VAL A 86 7.16 13.81 -2.98
CA VAL A 86 8.38 14.24 -3.69
C VAL A 86 8.03 14.44 -5.15
N PHE A 87 8.43 15.57 -5.72
CA PHE A 87 8.08 15.93 -7.08
C PHE A 87 8.92 15.16 -8.10
N ASP A 88 8.33 14.96 -9.27
CA ASP A 88 8.99 14.43 -10.47
C ASP A 88 9.59 13.03 -10.26
N ARG A 89 9.03 12.28 -9.31
CA ARG A 89 9.37 10.89 -9.01
C ARG A 89 8.13 10.02 -9.13
N VAL A 90 8.34 8.88 -9.77
CA VAL A 90 7.32 7.84 -9.92
C VAL A 90 7.06 7.22 -8.55
N ASP A 91 5.81 7.16 -8.15
CA ASP A 91 5.39 6.42 -6.96
C ASP A 91 5.11 4.95 -7.29
N ARG A 92 4.73 4.16 -6.28
CA ARG A 92 4.46 2.72 -6.49
C ARG A 92 3.17 2.43 -7.28
N ALA A 93 2.26 3.39 -7.40
CA ALA A 93 1.08 3.28 -8.25
C ALA A 93 1.38 3.69 -9.72
N GLY A 94 2.57 4.23 -9.98
CA GLY A 94 3.01 4.69 -11.30
C GLY A 94 2.74 6.17 -11.56
N ASP A 95 2.22 6.90 -10.58
CA ASP A 95 1.93 8.33 -10.69
C ASP A 95 3.18 9.18 -10.48
N VAL A 96 3.16 10.38 -11.03
CA VAL A 96 4.17 11.42 -10.78
C VAL A 96 3.46 12.68 -10.28
N VAL A 97 3.81 13.13 -9.08
CA VAL A 97 3.37 14.44 -8.57
C VAL A 97 4.28 15.52 -9.15
N ARG A 98 3.71 16.56 -9.75
CA ARG A 98 4.49 17.70 -10.27
C ARG A 98 4.57 18.82 -9.24
N ALA A 99 5.63 19.62 -9.31
CA ALA A 99 5.71 20.86 -8.53
C ALA A 99 4.50 21.76 -8.82
N GLY A 100 3.94 22.39 -7.78
CA GLY A 100 2.70 23.16 -7.87
C GLY A 100 1.43 22.34 -7.67
N ALA A 101 1.52 21.01 -7.55
CA ALA A 101 0.35 20.15 -7.38
C ALA A 101 -0.44 20.46 -6.10
N PHE A 102 0.24 20.91 -5.05
CA PHE A 102 -0.35 21.29 -3.76
C PHE A 102 -0.50 22.80 -3.60
N ALA A 103 -0.31 23.59 -4.66
CA ALA A 103 -0.44 25.04 -4.60
C ALA A 103 -1.83 25.47 -4.06
N GLY A 104 -1.83 26.20 -2.95
CA GLY A 104 -3.04 26.65 -2.26
C GLY A 104 -3.67 25.61 -1.32
N ALA A 105 -2.98 24.51 -1.01
CA ALA A 105 -3.42 23.58 0.03
C ALA A 105 -3.54 24.31 1.38
N GLY A 106 -4.71 24.15 2.03
CA GLY A 106 -4.96 24.65 3.37
C GLY A 106 -4.54 23.66 4.47
N PRO A 107 -4.82 23.97 5.74
CA PRO A 107 -4.59 23.05 6.85
C PRO A 107 -5.35 21.74 6.66
N VAL A 108 -4.68 20.62 6.90
CA VAL A 108 -5.24 19.27 6.83
C VAL A 108 -4.85 18.45 8.07
N PRO A 109 -5.63 17.43 8.46
CA PRO A 109 -5.30 16.62 9.63
C PRO A 109 -4.04 15.78 9.41
N LEU A 110 -3.31 15.54 10.52
CA LEU A 110 -2.27 14.52 10.60
C LEU A 110 -2.88 13.21 11.09
N LEU A 111 -2.99 12.20 10.23
CA LEU A 111 -3.58 10.90 10.55
C LEU A 111 -2.53 9.80 10.70
N TRP A 112 -2.97 8.59 11.03
CA TRP A 112 -2.16 7.38 11.03
C TRP A 112 -2.77 6.34 10.08
N GLN A 113 -1.99 5.90 9.09
CA GLN A 113 -2.42 4.90 8.10
C GLN A 113 -3.72 5.29 7.37
N HIS A 114 -3.88 6.57 7.01
CA HIS A 114 -5.02 7.12 6.26
C HIS A 114 -6.40 6.93 6.95
N ARG A 115 -6.43 6.73 8.28
CA ARG A 115 -7.67 6.42 8.99
C ARG A 115 -7.67 6.94 10.43
N GLY A 116 -8.87 6.97 11.00
CA GLY A 116 -9.09 7.31 12.41
C GLY A 116 -9.01 8.81 12.69
N ARG A 117 -8.77 9.14 13.95
CA ARG A 117 -8.64 10.53 14.42
C ARG A 117 -7.25 11.09 14.14
N ALA A 118 -7.13 12.41 14.22
CA ALA A 118 -5.84 13.07 14.16
C ALA A 118 -4.93 12.59 15.31
N VAL A 119 -3.66 12.33 14.97
CA VAL A 119 -2.62 11.86 15.91
C VAL A 119 -1.66 12.97 16.33
N GLY A 120 -1.93 14.19 15.86
CA GLY A 120 -1.11 15.37 16.12
C GLY A 120 -1.54 16.53 15.24
N ARG A 121 -0.63 17.47 15.04
CA ARG A 121 -0.87 18.71 14.28
C ARG A 121 0.27 18.96 13.31
N ILE A 122 -0.08 19.53 12.17
CA ILE A 122 0.86 20.03 11.17
C ILE A 122 1.04 21.54 11.41
N ASP A 123 2.26 21.96 11.69
CA ASP A 123 2.61 23.37 11.88
C ASP A 123 3.16 23.99 10.58
N VAL A 124 3.79 23.18 9.72
CA VAL A 124 4.32 23.59 8.41
C VAL A 124 3.78 22.64 7.34
N LEU A 125 3.22 23.22 6.28
CA LEU A 125 2.79 22.54 5.07
C LEU A 125 3.12 23.44 3.88
N ALA A 126 4.21 23.15 3.17
CA ALA A 126 4.70 24.00 2.11
C ALA A 126 5.35 23.19 0.99
N GLU A 127 5.21 23.65 -0.25
CA GLU A 127 6.00 23.14 -1.35
C GLU A 127 7.38 23.83 -1.37
N ASP A 128 8.42 23.06 -1.67
CA ASP A 128 9.74 23.56 -2.03
C ASP A 128 10.21 22.94 -3.36
N ALA A 129 11.49 23.12 -3.71
CA ALA A 129 12.04 22.56 -4.96
C ALA A 129 12.01 21.02 -5.01
N ARG A 130 11.94 20.33 -3.85
CA ARG A 130 11.98 18.88 -3.74
C ARG A 130 10.57 18.27 -3.66
N GLY A 131 9.66 18.88 -2.92
CA GLY A 131 8.38 18.25 -2.62
C GLY A 131 7.50 19.03 -1.67
N LEU A 132 6.52 18.32 -1.08
CA LEU A 132 5.66 18.85 -0.03
C LEU A 132 6.33 18.62 1.33
N LEU A 133 6.97 19.65 1.86
CA LEU A 133 7.54 19.69 3.20
C LEU A 133 6.42 19.76 4.24
N VAL A 134 6.51 18.89 5.23
CA VAL A 134 5.61 18.82 6.38
C VAL A 134 6.42 18.82 7.66
N ALA A 135 6.05 19.66 8.62
CA ALA A 135 6.57 19.61 9.98
C ALA A 135 5.46 19.85 11.00
N GLY A 136 5.62 19.30 12.20
CA GLY A 136 4.62 19.42 13.25
C GLY A 136 4.93 18.60 14.48
N VAL A 137 3.87 18.27 15.23
CA VAL A 137 3.95 17.51 16.48
C VAL A 137 3.02 16.31 16.39
N ILE A 138 3.49 15.15 16.84
CA ILE A 138 2.71 13.93 17.05
C ILE A 138 2.42 13.82 18.55
N ASP A 139 1.16 14.04 18.93
CA ASP A 139 0.72 14.05 20.33
C ASP A 139 0.18 12.68 20.77
N ASP A 140 -0.16 11.80 19.83
CA ASP A 140 -0.58 10.43 20.14
C ASP A 140 0.62 9.61 20.62
N ALA A 141 0.56 9.14 21.86
CA ALA A 141 1.68 8.48 22.54
C ALA A 141 2.17 7.22 21.83
N GLU A 142 1.27 6.44 21.21
CA GLU A 142 1.63 5.21 20.52
C GLU A 142 2.39 5.52 19.24
N VAL A 143 1.85 6.43 18.43
CA VAL A 143 2.48 6.85 17.17
C VAL A 143 3.79 7.57 17.44
N ALA A 144 3.83 8.46 18.43
CA ALA A 144 5.03 9.18 18.87
C ALA A 144 6.16 8.21 19.24
N ARG A 145 5.86 7.14 20.00
CA ARG A 145 6.83 6.09 20.35
C ARG A 145 7.35 5.38 19.10
N MET A 146 6.46 4.96 18.20
CA MET A 146 6.84 4.24 16.97
C MET A 146 7.69 5.11 16.03
N VAL A 147 7.40 6.41 15.94
CA VAL A 147 8.22 7.35 15.17
C VAL A 147 9.58 7.56 15.83
N SER A 148 9.61 7.76 17.15
CA SER A 148 10.86 7.97 17.91
C SER A 148 11.87 6.85 17.72
N CYS A 149 11.40 5.61 17.66
CA CYS A 149 12.24 4.43 17.43
C CYS A 149 12.37 4.04 15.94
N ARG A 150 11.91 4.89 15.01
CA ARG A 150 11.96 4.68 13.55
C ARG A 150 11.19 3.46 13.03
N ALA A 151 10.28 2.89 13.82
CA ALA A 151 9.37 1.85 13.36
C ALA A 151 8.29 2.39 12.40
N LEU A 152 7.96 3.69 12.54
CA LEU A 152 7.20 4.46 11.56
C LEU A 152 8.04 5.64 11.11
N ASP A 153 8.45 5.66 9.85
CA ASP A 153 9.28 6.72 9.28
C ASP A 153 8.74 7.25 7.95
N GLY A 154 7.58 6.76 7.49
CA GLY A 154 6.94 7.15 6.25
C GLY A 154 5.93 8.27 6.43
N LEU A 155 5.83 9.12 5.42
CA LEU A 155 4.75 10.09 5.26
C LEU A 155 4.00 9.80 3.96
N SER A 156 2.70 10.07 3.93
CA SER A 156 1.88 9.91 2.74
C SER A 156 0.81 10.98 2.71
N VAL A 157 0.29 11.28 1.52
CA VAL A 157 -0.79 12.25 1.31
C VAL A 157 -2.05 11.54 0.87
N GLY A 158 -3.17 11.94 1.45
CA GLY A 158 -4.51 11.64 0.94
C GLY A 158 -4.99 12.86 0.15
N TYR A 159 -5.44 12.63 -1.08
CA TYR A 159 -5.83 13.72 -1.97
C TYR A 159 -6.88 13.29 -2.98
N ARG A 160 -7.53 14.29 -3.60
CA ARG A 160 -8.36 14.12 -4.80
C ARG A 160 -7.66 14.78 -6.00
N PRO A 161 -7.40 14.05 -7.10
CA PRO A 161 -6.88 14.66 -8.32
C PRO A 161 -7.85 15.72 -8.86
N MET A 162 -7.35 16.89 -9.22
CA MET A 162 -8.14 17.96 -9.84
C MET A 162 -7.74 18.19 -11.30
N VAL A 163 -6.42 18.23 -11.55
CA VAL A 163 -5.87 18.37 -12.90
C VAL A 163 -4.78 17.32 -13.07
N VAL A 164 -4.93 16.51 -14.11
CA VAL A 164 -4.01 15.43 -14.44
C VAL A 164 -3.59 15.51 -15.90
N ARG A 165 -2.36 15.10 -16.18
CA ARG A 165 -1.88 14.88 -17.54
C ARG A 165 -1.67 13.39 -17.77
N GLN A 166 -2.33 12.86 -18.80
CA GLN A 166 -2.18 11.48 -19.21
C GLN A 166 -1.01 11.33 -20.18
N GLY A 167 -0.34 10.18 -20.15
CA GLY A 167 0.81 9.87 -21.00
C GLY A 167 1.38 8.50 -20.64
N ALA A 168 2.70 8.33 -20.81
CA ALA A 168 3.41 7.13 -20.36
C ALA A 168 3.26 6.87 -18.85
N ARG A 169 3.02 7.94 -18.08
CA ARG A 169 2.64 7.92 -16.67
C ARG A 169 1.54 8.95 -16.45
N ARG A 170 0.70 8.73 -15.44
CA ARG A 170 -0.28 9.73 -15.00
C ARG A 170 0.44 10.77 -14.14
N GLU A 171 0.40 12.02 -14.56
CA GLU A 171 1.00 13.13 -13.83
C GLU A 171 -0.06 13.96 -13.13
N LEU A 172 0.15 14.23 -11.84
CA LEU A 172 -0.73 15.04 -11.01
C LEU A 172 -0.24 16.48 -11.02
N LEU A 173 -0.96 17.35 -11.72
CA LEU A 173 -0.62 18.76 -11.88
C LEU A 173 -1.30 19.64 -10.82
N ARG A 174 -2.46 19.21 -10.31
CA ARG A 174 -3.16 19.85 -9.21
C ARG A 174 -3.99 18.83 -8.45
N VAL A 175 -3.94 18.90 -7.12
CA VAL A 175 -4.73 18.04 -6.25
C VAL A 175 -5.39 18.86 -5.14
N ALA A 176 -6.55 18.39 -4.68
CA ALA A 176 -7.11 18.84 -3.41
C ALA A 176 -6.54 17.95 -2.31
N LEU A 177 -5.64 18.50 -1.48
CA LEU A 177 -5.09 17.79 -0.34
C LEU A 177 -6.18 17.60 0.72
N ALA A 178 -6.35 16.36 1.19
CA ALA A 178 -7.35 16.01 2.19
C ALA A 178 -6.73 15.73 3.56
N GLU A 179 -5.55 15.11 3.59
CA GLU A 179 -4.83 14.75 4.83
C GLU A 179 -3.36 14.42 4.55
N VAL A 180 -2.56 14.43 5.62
CA VAL A 180 -1.22 13.83 5.65
C VAL A 180 -1.23 12.74 6.70
N SER A 181 -0.63 11.59 6.39
CA SER A 181 -0.58 10.43 7.28
C SER A 181 0.85 10.03 7.61
N VAL A 182 1.09 9.67 8.87
CA VAL A 182 2.24 8.82 9.23
C VAL A 182 1.91 7.38 8.81
N VAL A 183 2.82 6.76 8.06
CA VAL A 183 2.61 5.42 7.50
C VAL A 183 3.86 4.57 7.63
N ALA A 184 3.69 3.25 7.69
CA ALA A 184 4.84 2.33 7.66
C ALA A 184 5.46 2.25 6.27
N VAL A 185 4.62 2.34 5.23
CA VAL A 185 4.98 2.03 3.85
C VAL A 185 4.31 3.07 2.94
N PRO A 186 5.00 4.17 2.60
CA PRO A 186 4.41 5.24 1.79
C PRO A 186 4.28 4.85 0.32
N MET A 187 3.30 5.40 -0.40
CA MET A 187 3.17 5.16 -1.84
C MET A 187 4.37 5.74 -2.61
N GLN A 188 4.83 6.93 -2.20
CA GLN A 188 6.07 7.56 -2.64
C GLN A 188 7.23 7.09 -1.74
N PRO A 189 8.18 6.24 -2.20
CA PRO A 189 9.22 5.66 -1.33
C PRO A 189 10.12 6.67 -0.62
N LEU A 190 10.29 7.86 -1.23
CA LEU A 190 11.11 8.95 -0.70
C LEU A 190 10.34 9.88 0.27
N ALA A 191 9.04 9.68 0.45
CA ALA A 191 8.24 10.44 1.39
C ALA A 191 8.46 9.91 2.82
N ARG A 192 9.39 10.56 3.53
CA ARG A 192 9.90 10.10 4.82
C ARG A 192 9.98 11.23 5.84
N ILE A 193 9.84 10.86 7.11
CA ILE A 193 10.26 11.68 8.24
C ILE A 193 11.79 11.72 8.25
N THR A 194 12.34 12.90 8.01
CA THR A 194 13.80 13.11 7.94
C THR A 194 14.38 13.59 9.27
N GLN A 195 13.57 14.25 10.11
CA GLN A 195 13.99 14.79 11.40
C GLN A 195 12.97 14.46 12.49
N ILE A 196 13.47 14.19 13.69
CA ILE A 196 12.71 13.92 14.92
C ILE A 196 13.37 14.75 16.03
N GLY A 197 12.58 15.43 16.85
CA GLY A 197 13.06 16.27 17.95
C GLY A 197 12.14 16.30 19.16
#